data_AF-C9SYR7-F1
#
_entry.id   AF-C9SYR7-F1
#
_cell.length_a   1.000
_cell.length_b   1.000
_cell.length_c   1.000
_cell.angle_alpha   90.00
_cell.angle_beta   90.00
_cell.angle_gamma   90.00
#
_symmetry.space_group_name_H-M   'P 1'
#
loop_
_entity.id
_entity.type
_entity.pdbx_description
1 polymer ?
#
loop_
_entity_poly.entity_id
_entity_poly.type
_entity_poly.pdbx_seq_one_letter_code
_entity_poly.pdbx_strand_id
1 'polypeptide(L)'
;MSFFAPVLAILALTGVARAAAGASLDPIAQLSKTGYKELYDMGYTLRTRYPDLYEEGDEFFVWANNYTRVLQTAQLFVRGYLGPNSTLLGNVVSVTGRGVPAHLGDTLAPSDMCPTFKDDSSKQTNAWRALWLPPFIKRLSQYIDGDLVLDDSHWNDFPYICGFESQITGRLSPFCDTFTQEELEQYEYHQDLRYYYGVGPAADVASKMMTPFLDSLVKLLAKGPGVAGSCAVGRYARFVADALEKNGDFAKLCNATDPATPKQVKGASFFTDLGQDHLQIVKP
;
A
#
# COMPACT_ATOMS: atom_id res chain seq x y z
N MET A 1 3.04 -1.18 6.80
CA MET A 1 2.23 -0.03 6.33
C MET A 1 3.07 0.79 5.36
N SER A 2 2.62 0.98 4.11
CA SER A 2 3.38 1.72 3.08
C SER A 2 3.12 3.22 3.21
N PHE A 3 4.10 4.01 3.67
CA PHE A 3 4.08 5.47 3.57
C PHE A 3 5.28 5.97 2.79
N PHE A 4 5.00 6.85 1.83
CA PHE A 4 5.98 7.59 1.03
C PHE A 4 6.68 8.62 1.93
N ALA A 5 8.02 8.67 1.84
CA ALA A 5 8.84 9.79 2.29
C ALA A 5 9.94 10.03 1.25
N PRO A 6 10.32 11.30 1.04
CA PRO A 6 11.73 11.68 1.14
C PRO A 6 11.82 12.61 2.37
N VAL A 7 12.75 12.42 3.29
CA VAL A 7 14.15 12.90 3.22
C VAL A 7 14.90 12.26 4.39
N LEU A 8 16.07 11.66 4.15
CA LEU A 8 17.35 12.01 4.81
C LEU A 8 18.49 11.15 4.22
N ALA A 9 19.51 11.82 3.70
CA ALA A 9 20.70 11.21 3.12
C ALA A 9 21.70 10.82 4.23
N ILE A 10 22.17 9.56 4.21
CA ILE A 10 23.41 9.17 4.88
C ILE A 10 24.25 8.39 3.86
N LEU A 11 25.42 8.95 3.54
CA LEU A 11 26.44 8.36 2.69
C LEU A 11 26.96 7.05 3.31
N ALA A 12 27.02 5.98 2.50
CA ALA A 12 27.95 4.89 2.70
C ALA A 12 28.64 4.55 1.37
N LEU A 13 29.87 5.04 1.21
CA LEU A 13 30.80 4.61 0.19
C LEU A 13 31.30 3.21 0.52
N THR A 14 31.14 2.26 -0.40
CA THR A 14 32.20 1.41 -1.01
C THR A 14 31.58 0.12 -1.58
N GLY A 15 31.98 -0.25 -2.81
CA GLY A 15 31.83 -1.61 -3.31
C GLY A 15 31.18 -1.72 -4.69
N VAL A 16 32.01 -1.91 -5.70
CA VAL A 16 31.66 -2.08 -7.12
C VAL A 16 30.73 -3.30 -7.33
N ALA A 17 29.52 -3.04 -7.81
CA ALA A 17 28.72 -4.04 -8.52
C ALA A 17 28.15 -3.38 -9.78
N ARG A 18 28.61 -3.89 -10.93
CA ARG A 18 28.24 -3.44 -12.27
C ARG A 18 26.77 -3.84 -12.50
N ALA A 19 25.83 -2.95 -12.21
CA ALA A 19 24.42 -3.18 -12.50
C ALA A 19 24.19 -3.14 -14.02
N ALA A 20 23.47 -4.15 -14.52
CA ALA A 20 22.95 -4.16 -15.87
C ALA A 20 22.07 -2.92 -16.12
N ALA A 21 22.11 -2.43 -17.35
CA ALA A 21 21.58 -1.15 -17.79
C ALA A 21 20.14 -0.83 -17.32
N GLY A 22 19.95 0.38 -16.79
CA GLY A 22 18.68 1.12 -16.95
C GLY A 22 17.87 1.44 -15.69
N ALA A 23 18.11 0.82 -14.54
CA ALA A 23 17.38 1.15 -13.31
C ALA A 23 18.31 1.88 -12.33
N SER A 24 18.07 3.17 -12.09
CA SER A 24 18.57 3.81 -10.87
C SER A 24 17.91 3.09 -9.69
N LEU A 25 18.66 2.22 -9.01
CA LEU A 25 18.22 1.60 -7.77
C LEU A 25 18.29 2.67 -6.67
N ASP A 26 17.27 3.52 -6.57
CA ASP A 26 17.08 4.33 -5.37
C ASP A 26 16.84 3.36 -4.20
N PRO A 27 17.78 3.25 -3.23
CA PRO A 27 17.65 2.32 -2.11
C PRO A 27 16.40 2.60 -1.27
N ILE A 28 15.92 3.85 -1.23
CA ILE A 28 14.76 4.27 -0.44
C ILE A 28 13.46 3.67 -0.99
N ALA A 29 13.40 3.44 -2.30
CA ALA A 29 12.22 2.88 -2.96
C ALA A 29 12.18 1.34 -2.95
N GLN A 30 13.24 0.67 -2.45
CA GLN A 30 13.32 -0.79 -2.42
C GLN A 30 12.64 -1.35 -1.17
N LEU A 31 12.09 -2.55 -1.32
CA LEU A 31 11.61 -3.32 -0.17
C LEU A 31 12.80 -3.79 0.70
N SER A 32 12.65 -3.76 2.03
CA SER A 32 13.72 -4.13 2.97
C SER A 32 13.93 -5.65 3.05
N LYS A 33 15.07 -6.07 3.61
CA LYS A 33 15.37 -7.50 3.83
C LYS A 33 14.34 -8.18 4.74
N THR A 34 13.86 -7.47 5.77
CA THR A 34 12.78 -7.98 6.63
C THR A 34 11.50 -8.17 5.83
N GLY A 35 11.14 -7.20 4.98
CA GLY A 35 10.02 -7.33 4.04
C GLY A 35 10.18 -8.53 3.09
N TYR A 36 11.40 -8.87 2.67
CA TYR A 36 11.63 -10.06 1.84
C TYR A 36 11.22 -11.34 2.55
N LYS A 37 11.64 -11.47 3.81
CA LYS A 37 11.29 -12.61 4.65
C LYS A 37 9.80 -12.68 4.91
N GLU A 38 9.19 -11.57 5.34
CA GLU A 38 7.76 -11.50 5.67
C GLU A 38 6.88 -11.96 4.51
N LEU A 39 7.21 -11.56 3.29
CA LEU A 39 6.38 -11.86 2.12
C LEU A 39 6.58 -13.29 1.60
N TYR A 40 7.82 -13.80 1.68
CA TYR A 40 8.05 -15.22 1.41
C TYR A 40 7.31 -16.10 2.42
N ASP A 41 7.42 -15.78 3.71
CA ASP A 41 6.72 -16.48 4.79
C ASP A 41 5.19 -16.37 4.62
N MET A 42 4.67 -15.22 4.18
CA MET A 42 3.25 -15.03 3.89
C MET A 42 2.78 -15.94 2.76
N GLY A 43 3.55 -16.06 1.67
CA GLY A 43 3.27 -16.98 0.57
C GLY A 43 3.18 -18.43 1.05
N TYR A 44 4.20 -18.88 1.78
CA TYR A 44 4.23 -20.22 2.37
C TYR A 44 3.04 -20.46 3.32
N THR A 45 2.75 -19.49 4.18
CA THR A 45 1.68 -19.58 5.18
C THR A 45 0.33 -19.72 4.51
N LEU A 46 0.04 -18.94 3.46
CA LEU A 46 -1.25 -19.02 2.76
C LEU A 46 -1.37 -20.31 1.94
N ARG A 47 -0.31 -20.76 1.25
CA ARG A 47 -0.31 -22.04 0.52
C ARG A 47 -0.59 -23.21 1.46
N THR A 48 0.03 -23.20 2.63
CA THR A 48 -0.13 -24.25 3.66
C THR A 48 -1.52 -24.21 4.30
N ARG A 49 -2.05 -23.00 4.58
CA ARG A 49 -3.36 -22.83 5.22
C ARG A 49 -4.53 -23.20 4.31
N TYR A 50 -4.41 -22.95 3.01
CA TYR A 50 -5.48 -23.17 2.04
C TYR A 50 -4.99 -24.06 0.88
N PRO A 51 -4.73 -25.35 1.14
CA PRO A 51 -4.12 -26.23 0.17
C PRO A 51 -4.98 -26.43 -1.07
N ASP A 52 -6.30 -26.37 -0.91
CA ASP A 52 -7.31 -26.65 -1.95
C ASP A 52 -7.60 -25.45 -2.87
N LEU A 53 -6.99 -24.28 -2.64
CA LEU A 53 -7.18 -23.09 -3.48
C LEU A 53 -6.23 -23.04 -4.69
N TYR A 54 -5.32 -24.00 -4.82
CA TYR A 54 -4.38 -24.08 -5.94
C TYR A 54 -4.16 -25.54 -6.35
N GLU A 55 -4.38 -25.82 -7.63
CA GLU A 55 -4.06 -27.11 -8.24
C GLU A 55 -2.61 -27.09 -8.73
N GLU A 56 -1.83 -28.10 -8.34
CA GLU A 56 -0.42 -28.18 -8.71
C GLU A 56 -0.25 -28.30 -10.23
N GLY A 57 0.57 -27.42 -10.81
CA GLY A 57 0.82 -27.37 -12.24
C GLY A 57 0.11 -26.24 -12.97
N ASP A 58 -0.87 -25.59 -12.33
CA ASP A 58 -1.57 -24.44 -12.92
C ASP A 58 -0.73 -23.17 -12.87
N GLU A 59 -0.97 -22.27 -13.83
CA GLU A 59 -0.43 -20.91 -13.75
C GLU A 59 -1.03 -20.16 -12.55
N PHE A 60 -0.18 -19.45 -11.80
CA PHE A 60 -0.58 -18.69 -10.62
C PHE A 60 -0.38 -17.20 -10.86
N PHE A 61 -1.47 -16.44 -10.77
CA PHE A 61 -1.49 -15.01 -11.04
C PHE A 61 -1.60 -14.19 -9.75
N VAL A 62 -0.77 -13.15 -9.65
CA VAL A 62 -0.84 -12.14 -8.58
C VAL A 62 -0.79 -10.76 -9.21
N TRP A 63 -1.71 -9.88 -8.86
CA TRP A 63 -1.76 -8.52 -9.37
C TRP A 63 -1.08 -7.56 -8.39
N ALA A 64 -0.28 -6.65 -8.93
CA ALA A 64 0.47 -5.67 -8.19
C ALA A 64 0.43 -4.33 -8.91
N ASN A 65 0.29 -3.23 -8.17
CA ASN A 65 0.46 -1.92 -8.78
C ASN A 65 1.91 -1.73 -9.27
N ASN A 66 2.10 -0.97 -10.34
CA ASN A 66 3.41 -0.73 -10.95
C ASN A 66 4.29 0.23 -10.12
N TYR A 67 4.66 -0.22 -8.91
CA TYR A 67 5.65 0.39 -8.03
C TYR A 67 6.70 -0.65 -7.67
N THR A 68 7.98 -0.28 -7.71
CA THR A 68 9.12 -1.19 -7.48
C THR A 68 8.94 -2.09 -6.26
N ARG A 69 8.69 -1.51 -5.07
CA ARG A 69 8.48 -2.28 -3.84
C ARG A 69 7.25 -3.19 -3.86
N VAL A 70 6.19 -2.82 -4.60
CA VAL A 70 4.95 -3.60 -4.70
C VAL A 70 5.14 -4.78 -5.66
N LEU A 71 5.87 -4.58 -6.76
CA LEU A 71 6.27 -5.67 -7.66
C LEU A 71 7.18 -6.66 -6.95
N GLN A 72 8.22 -6.17 -6.25
CA GLN A 72 9.08 -7.00 -5.41
C GLN A 72 8.27 -7.79 -4.37
N THR A 73 7.24 -7.14 -3.81
CA THR A 73 6.37 -7.77 -2.83
C THR A 73 5.63 -8.97 -3.42
N ALA A 74 4.97 -8.78 -4.56
CA ALA A 74 4.25 -9.84 -5.26
C ALA A 74 5.19 -10.96 -5.72
N GLN A 75 6.36 -10.62 -6.24
CA GLN A 75 7.36 -11.59 -6.66
C GLN A 75 7.82 -12.50 -5.50
N LEU A 76 8.11 -11.92 -4.33
CA LEU A 76 8.52 -12.67 -3.15
C LEU A 76 7.39 -13.51 -2.56
N PHE A 77 6.16 -12.98 -2.57
CA PHE A 77 4.97 -13.74 -2.21
C PHE A 77 4.80 -14.98 -3.11
N VAL A 78 4.89 -14.82 -4.45
CA VAL A 78 4.77 -15.93 -5.40
C VAL A 78 5.89 -16.96 -5.21
N ARG A 79 7.12 -16.52 -4.93
CA ARG A 79 8.23 -17.44 -4.57
C ARG A 79 7.94 -18.25 -3.32
N GLY A 80 7.36 -17.64 -2.29
CA GLY A 80 6.96 -18.32 -1.07
C GLY A 80 5.78 -19.28 -1.27
N TYR A 81 4.84 -18.90 -2.13
CA TYR A 81 3.61 -19.65 -2.39
C TYR A 81 3.85 -20.89 -3.28
N LEU A 82 4.63 -20.75 -4.35
CA LEU A 82 4.90 -21.82 -5.33
C LEU A 82 6.22 -22.57 -5.11
N GLY A 83 7.11 -22.04 -4.27
CA GLY A 83 8.43 -22.63 -4.05
C GLY A 83 9.24 -22.75 -5.35
N PRO A 84 9.88 -23.91 -5.62
CA PRO A 84 10.74 -24.11 -6.80
C PRO A 84 10.06 -23.85 -8.15
N ASN A 85 8.74 -23.99 -8.24
CA ASN A 85 7.98 -23.81 -9.49
C ASN A 85 7.65 -22.34 -9.79
N SER A 86 8.00 -21.39 -8.92
CA SER A 86 7.59 -19.99 -9.04
C SER A 86 8.01 -19.34 -10.37
N THR A 87 9.18 -19.68 -10.91
CA THR A 87 9.66 -19.10 -12.18
C THR A 87 8.90 -19.66 -13.39
N LEU A 88 8.44 -20.91 -13.32
CA LEU A 88 7.72 -21.57 -14.40
C LEU A 88 6.24 -21.15 -14.40
N LEU A 89 5.58 -21.28 -13.24
CA LEU A 89 4.12 -21.17 -13.12
C LEU A 89 3.65 -19.82 -12.58
N GLY A 90 4.54 -19.05 -11.95
CA GLY A 90 4.17 -17.78 -11.33
C GLY A 90 4.17 -16.62 -12.33
N ASN A 91 3.14 -15.77 -12.20
CA ASN A 91 2.92 -14.60 -13.04
C ASN A 91 2.53 -13.40 -12.14
N VAL A 92 3.38 -12.37 -12.07
CA VAL A 92 3.02 -11.10 -11.44
C VAL A 92 2.48 -10.15 -12.52
N VAL A 93 1.21 -9.79 -12.44
CA VAL A 93 0.58 -8.82 -13.34
C VAL A 93 0.78 -7.42 -12.75
N SER A 94 1.70 -6.66 -13.33
CA SER A 94 1.90 -5.24 -13.05
C SER A 94 0.76 -4.43 -13.65
N VAL A 95 0.04 -3.69 -12.81
CA VAL A 95 -1.09 -2.82 -13.17
C VAL A 95 -0.61 -1.38 -13.11
N THR A 96 -0.51 -0.70 -14.25
CA THR A 96 -0.07 0.71 -14.29
C THR A 96 -1.27 1.65 -14.19
N GLY A 97 -1.46 2.29 -13.02
CA GLY A 97 -2.53 3.28 -12.83
C GLY A 97 -2.12 4.71 -13.18
N ARG A 98 -0.89 5.11 -12.82
CA ARG A 98 -0.42 6.49 -12.96
C ARG A 98 -0.14 6.85 -14.41
N GLY A 99 -0.64 8.00 -14.84
CA GLY A 99 -0.42 8.54 -16.19
C GLY A 99 -1.23 7.85 -17.29
N VAL A 100 -2.25 7.05 -16.93
CA VAL A 100 -3.08 6.30 -17.89
C VAL A 100 -4.56 6.65 -17.72
N PRO A 101 -5.04 7.81 -18.21
CA PRO A 101 -6.41 8.29 -17.97
C PRO A 101 -7.50 7.33 -18.44
N ALA A 102 -7.23 6.54 -19.49
CA ALA A 102 -8.14 5.51 -20.01
C ALA A 102 -8.53 4.43 -18.99
N HIS A 103 -7.70 4.23 -17.96
CA HIS A 103 -7.90 3.26 -16.88
C HIS A 103 -8.17 3.93 -15.53
N LEU A 104 -8.73 5.14 -15.52
CA LEU A 104 -9.17 5.78 -14.27
C LEU A 104 -10.06 4.83 -13.48
N GLY A 105 -9.64 4.51 -12.26
CA GLY A 105 -10.36 3.61 -11.36
C GLY A 105 -10.37 2.14 -11.78
N ASP A 106 -9.72 1.75 -12.88
CA ASP A 106 -9.42 0.36 -13.24
C ASP A 106 -7.97 0.03 -12.86
N THR A 107 -7.66 0.12 -11.57
CA THR A 107 -6.28 0.03 -11.06
C THR A 107 -6.27 -0.33 -9.58
N LEU A 108 -5.10 -0.72 -9.08
CA LEU A 108 -4.83 -0.95 -7.65
C LEU A 108 -4.40 0.32 -6.90
N ALA A 109 -4.26 1.47 -7.57
CA ALA A 109 -4.08 2.78 -6.94
C ALA A 109 -4.93 3.87 -7.62
N PRO A 110 -6.26 3.83 -7.43
CA PRO A 110 -7.18 4.79 -8.04
C PRO A 110 -6.88 6.26 -7.66
N SER A 111 -6.24 6.49 -6.53
CA SER A 111 -5.80 7.83 -6.09
C SER A 111 -4.79 8.50 -7.02
N ASP A 112 -3.96 7.72 -7.75
CA ASP A 112 -2.87 8.28 -8.58
C ASP A 112 -3.35 9.18 -9.72
N MET A 113 -4.60 9.00 -10.16
CA MET A 113 -5.22 9.74 -11.27
C MET A 113 -6.41 10.59 -10.81
N CYS A 114 -6.57 10.80 -9.51
CA CYS A 114 -7.72 11.50 -8.94
C CYS A 114 -7.30 12.85 -8.33
N PRO A 115 -7.35 13.97 -9.08
CA PRO A 115 -6.95 15.30 -8.60
C PRO A 115 -7.63 15.79 -7.30
N THR A 116 -8.83 15.31 -7.01
CA THR A 116 -9.57 15.65 -5.79
C THR A 116 -9.17 14.80 -4.58
N PHE A 117 -8.39 13.74 -4.77
CA PHE A 117 -7.84 12.95 -3.68
C PHE A 117 -6.82 13.76 -2.87
N LYS A 118 -7.10 13.96 -1.59
CA LYS A 118 -6.26 14.73 -0.66
C LYS A 118 -6.33 14.12 0.73
N ASP A 119 -5.22 14.17 1.47
CA ASP A 119 -5.18 13.91 2.92
C ASP A 119 -5.58 15.19 3.65
N ASP A 120 -6.78 15.21 4.26
CA ASP A 120 -7.32 16.35 5.03
C ASP A 120 -7.40 16.05 6.54
N SER A 121 -6.39 15.36 7.08
CA SER A 121 -6.32 15.00 8.49
C SER A 121 -5.75 16.10 9.40
N SER A 122 -5.30 17.22 8.83
CA SER A 122 -4.51 18.24 9.53
C SER A 122 -5.22 18.80 10.77
N LYS A 123 -6.54 19.01 10.72
CA LYS A 123 -7.32 19.55 11.84
C LYS A 123 -7.23 18.66 13.09
N GLN A 124 -7.36 17.35 12.92
CA GLN A 124 -7.39 16.38 14.02
C GLN A 124 -5.98 16.04 14.49
N THR A 125 -5.06 15.82 13.56
CA THR A 125 -3.65 15.55 13.86
C THR A 125 -3.00 16.73 14.59
N ASN A 126 -3.24 17.99 14.17
CA ASN A 126 -2.73 19.17 14.86
C ASN A 126 -3.25 19.29 16.30
N ALA A 127 -4.55 19.04 16.51
CA ALA A 127 -5.15 19.13 17.83
C ALA A 127 -4.56 18.10 18.80
N TRP A 128 -4.34 16.87 18.33
CA TRP A 128 -3.73 15.83 19.16
C TRP A 128 -2.24 16.06 19.38
N ARG A 129 -1.50 16.44 18.33
CA ARG A 129 -0.07 16.77 18.40
C ARG A 129 0.23 17.82 19.45
N ALA A 130 -0.62 18.84 19.60
CA ALA A 130 -0.47 19.87 20.64
C ALA A 130 -0.57 19.33 22.08
N LEU A 131 -1.12 18.13 22.27
CA LEU A 131 -1.26 17.49 23.59
C LEU A 131 -0.07 16.60 23.93
N TRP A 132 0.35 15.75 23.00
CA TRP A 132 1.34 14.69 23.30
C TRP A 132 2.79 15.06 22.94
N LEU A 133 3.01 15.91 21.94
CA LEU A 133 4.36 16.22 21.47
C LEU A 133 5.15 17.10 22.46
N PRO A 134 4.57 18.15 23.08
CA PRO A 134 5.29 18.97 24.05
C PRO A 134 5.84 18.20 25.27
N PRO A 135 5.08 17.32 25.96
CA PRO A 135 5.64 16.54 27.07
C PRO A 135 6.71 15.54 26.61
N PHE A 136 6.54 14.92 25.43
CA PHE A 136 7.57 14.05 24.83
C PHE A 136 8.89 14.81 24.59
N ILE A 137 8.83 15.98 23.93
CA ILE A 137 9.98 16.84 23.69
C ILE A 137 10.63 17.25 25.02
N LYS A 138 9.82 17.67 26.00
CA LYS A 138 10.32 18.09 27.30
C LYS A 138 11.10 16.97 28.00
N ARG A 139 10.61 15.72 27.96
CA ARG A 139 11.30 14.57 28.55
C ARG A 139 12.60 14.28 27.80
N LEU A 140 12.54 14.15 26.48
CA LEU A 140 13.70 13.76 25.68
C LEU A 140 14.84 14.80 25.78
N SER A 141 14.50 16.09 25.81
CA SER A 141 15.45 17.19 26.00
C SER A 141 16.25 17.11 27.31
N GLN A 142 15.79 16.38 28.33
CA GLN A 142 16.53 16.22 29.59
C GLN A 142 17.78 15.35 29.44
N TYR A 143 17.86 14.58 28.36
CA TYR A 143 18.97 13.66 28.07
C TYR A 143 19.92 14.18 26.97
N ILE A 144 19.71 15.43 26.52
CA ILE A 144 20.46 16.04 25.43
C ILE A 144 21.30 17.18 25.98
N ASP A 145 22.62 17.05 25.83
CA ASP A 145 23.58 18.11 26.10
C ASP A 145 24.00 18.79 24.79
N GLY A 146 24.24 20.10 24.82
CA GLY A 146 24.73 20.88 23.68
C GLY A 146 23.68 21.83 23.09
N ASP A 147 23.79 22.10 21.79
CA ASP A 147 23.00 23.07 21.04
C ASP A 147 21.84 22.46 20.24
N LEU A 148 21.60 21.14 20.39
CA LEU A 148 20.47 20.46 19.75
C LEU A 148 19.15 20.87 20.42
N VAL A 149 18.31 21.57 19.66
CA VAL A 149 16.96 21.97 20.09
C VAL A 149 15.93 21.04 19.44
N LEU A 150 15.09 20.42 20.27
CA LEU A 150 13.95 19.65 19.80
C LEU A 150 12.75 20.58 19.59
N ASP A 151 12.22 20.65 18.36
CA ASP A 151 11.06 21.47 17.99
C ASP A 151 9.89 20.66 17.42
N ASP A 152 8.73 21.30 17.29
CA ASP A 152 7.49 20.66 16.88
C ASP A 152 7.45 20.22 15.40
N SER A 153 8.35 20.72 14.56
CA SER A 153 8.28 20.56 13.10
C SER A 153 8.93 19.27 12.60
N HIS A 154 9.99 18.80 13.28
CA HIS A 154 10.75 17.62 12.85
C HIS A 154 10.56 16.41 13.77
N TRP A 155 10.19 16.61 15.05
CA TRP A 155 10.18 15.53 16.04
C TRP A 155 8.88 14.74 16.09
N ASN A 156 7.81 15.25 15.49
CA ASN A 156 6.57 14.50 15.29
C ASN A 156 6.80 13.15 14.58
N ASP A 157 7.80 13.12 13.71
CA ASP A 157 8.14 11.98 12.86
C ASP A 157 9.29 11.15 13.45
N PHE A 158 9.85 11.55 14.59
CA PHE A 158 10.94 10.81 15.25
C PHE A 158 10.59 9.34 15.54
N PRO A 159 9.36 8.96 15.95
CA PRO A 159 8.99 7.56 16.10
C PRO A 159 9.15 6.72 14.82
N TYR A 160 9.15 7.34 13.63
CA TYR A 160 9.44 6.61 12.39
C TYR A 160 10.84 6.00 12.40
N ILE A 161 11.85 6.64 13.03
CA ILE A 161 13.20 6.09 13.02
C ILE A 161 13.26 4.73 13.72
N CYS A 162 12.53 4.57 14.83
CA CYS A 162 12.38 3.29 15.52
C CYS A 162 11.80 2.22 14.58
N GLY A 163 10.69 2.52 13.91
CA GLY A 163 10.02 1.57 13.00
C GLY A 163 10.83 1.23 11.75
N PHE A 164 11.31 2.25 11.03
CA PHE A 164 12.02 2.06 9.76
C PHE A 164 13.40 1.44 9.96
N GLU A 165 14.20 1.89 10.94
CA GLU A 165 15.50 1.27 11.20
C GLU A 165 15.33 -0.19 11.62
N SER A 166 14.32 -0.49 12.45
CA SER A 166 14.03 -1.87 12.83
C SER A 166 13.72 -2.74 11.60
N GLN A 167 12.92 -2.20 10.68
CA GLN A 167 12.52 -2.92 9.47
C GLN A 167 13.63 -3.05 8.42
N ILE A 168 14.58 -2.11 8.38
CA ILE A 168 15.73 -2.14 7.46
C ILE A 168 16.81 -3.09 7.97
N THR A 169 17.12 -3.02 9.27
CA THR A 169 18.20 -3.78 9.89
C THR A 169 17.79 -5.19 10.32
N GLY A 170 16.49 -5.44 10.48
CA GLY A 170 15.94 -6.71 10.96
C GLY A 170 16.20 -6.94 12.46
N ARG A 171 16.47 -5.88 13.21
CA ARG A 171 16.72 -5.89 14.66
C ARG A 171 16.02 -4.68 15.27
N LEU A 172 15.52 -4.78 16.50
CA LEU A 172 14.90 -3.63 17.15
C LEU A 172 15.90 -2.47 17.24
N SER A 173 15.49 -1.30 16.72
CA SER A 173 16.28 -0.08 16.74
C SER A 173 16.51 0.40 18.18
N PRO A 174 17.73 0.82 18.54
CA PRO A 174 17.98 1.48 19.83
C PRO A 174 17.16 2.77 20.02
N PHE A 175 16.70 3.41 18.94
CA PHE A 175 15.83 4.57 19.05
C PHE A 175 14.46 4.22 19.62
N CYS A 176 14.02 2.97 19.52
CA CYS A 176 12.78 2.53 20.16
C CYS A 176 12.85 2.69 21.69
N ASP A 177 14.04 2.50 22.29
CA ASP A 177 14.25 2.64 23.74
C ASP A 177 14.21 4.10 24.22
N THR A 178 14.17 5.06 23.29
CA THR A 178 14.03 6.49 23.64
C THR A 178 12.59 6.88 23.98
N PHE A 179 11.62 6.01 23.68
CA PHE A 179 10.19 6.23 23.93
C PHE A 179 9.69 5.41 25.12
N THR A 180 8.71 5.93 25.84
CA THR A 180 7.89 5.12 26.76
C THR A 180 6.74 4.47 26.00
N GLN A 181 6.14 3.42 26.59
CA GLN A 181 4.94 2.79 26.03
C GLN A 181 3.79 3.81 25.85
N GLU A 182 3.57 4.67 26.85
CA GLU A 182 2.53 5.71 26.79
C GLU A 182 2.74 6.67 25.62
N GLU A 183 3.99 7.09 25.37
CA GLU A 183 4.30 8.00 24.25
C GLU A 183 4.13 7.32 22.88
N LEU A 184 4.46 6.04 22.78
CA LEU A 184 4.19 5.26 21.57
C LEU A 184 2.68 5.14 21.31
N GLU A 185 1.87 4.94 22.34
CA GLU A 185 0.40 4.92 22.22
C GLU A 185 -0.15 6.30 21.81
N GLN A 186 0.41 7.40 22.33
CA GLN A 186 0.05 8.74 21.89
C GLN A 186 0.35 8.97 20.41
N TYR A 187 1.51 8.51 19.94
CA TYR A 187 1.92 8.59 18.54
C TYR A 187 1.10 7.65 17.64
N GLU A 188 0.81 6.43 18.09
CA GLU A 188 -0.05 5.48 17.39
C GLU A 188 -1.42 6.13 17.13
N TYR A 189 -2.04 6.68 18.18
CA TYR A 189 -3.32 7.37 18.03
C TYR A 189 -3.22 8.63 17.15
N HIS A 190 -2.09 9.35 17.19
CA HIS A 190 -1.84 10.45 16.25
C HIS A 190 -1.87 9.97 14.79
N GLN A 191 -1.26 8.82 14.49
CA GLN A 191 -1.31 8.21 13.17
C GLN A 191 -2.71 7.71 12.84
N ASP A 192 -3.43 7.09 13.78
CA ASP A 192 -4.82 6.66 13.57
C ASP A 192 -5.72 7.83 13.14
N LEU A 193 -5.57 8.99 13.78
CA LEU A 193 -6.27 10.21 13.36
C LEU A 193 -5.91 10.61 11.93
N ARG A 194 -4.63 10.53 11.56
CA ARG A 194 -4.18 10.78 10.18
C ARG A 194 -4.88 9.85 9.20
N TYR A 195 -4.88 8.54 9.46
CA TYR A 195 -5.50 7.58 8.57
C TYR A 195 -7.00 7.74 8.50
N TYR A 196 -7.67 7.84 9.64
CA TYR A 196 -9.12 7.88 9.72
C TYR A 196 -9.71 9.11 9.00
N TYR A 197 -9.12 10.29 9.23
CA TYR A 197 -9.59 11.56 8.64
C TYR A 197 -8.94 11.91 7.30
N GLY A 198 -7.75 11.40 7.02
CA GLY A 198 -6.99 11.75 5.81
C GLY A 198 -7.29 10.85 4.62
N VAL A 199 -7.23 9.53 4.82
CA VAL A 199 -7.38 8.54 3.74
C VAL A 199 -8.38 7.43 4.06
N GLY A 200 -9.13 7.59 5.15
CA GLY A 200 -9.98 6.58 5.74
C GLY A 200 -11.46 6.96 5.71
N PRO A 201 -12.29 6.33 6.56
CA PRO A 201 -13.74 6.46 6.50
C PRO A 201 -14.29 7.88 6.69
N ALA A 202 -13.57 8.77 7.37
CA ALA A 202 -14.02 10.16 7.58
C ALA A 202 -13.58 11.13 6.47
N ALA A 203 -12.78 10.67 5.50
CA ALA A 203 -12.40 11.45 4.34
C ALA A 203 -13.48 11.37 3.24
N ASP A 204 -13.83 12.48 2.60
CA ASP A 204 -14.92 12.50 1.61
C ASP A 204 -14.58 11.74 0.31
N VAL A 205 -13.51 12.13 -0.38
CA VAL A 205 -13.09 11.50 -1.64
C VAL A 205 -12.33 10.20 -1.36
N ALA A 206 -11.37 10.22 -0.44
CA ALA A 206 -10.48 9.08 -0.21
C ALA A 206 -11.22 7.80 0.22
N SER A 207 -12.28 7.91 1.02
CA SER A 207 -13.11 6.76 1.44
C SER A 207 -13.81 6.03 0.28
N LYS A 208 -13.92 6.67 -0.90
CA LYS A 208 -14.63 6.15 -2.07
C LYS A 208 -13.69 5.58 -3.13
N MET A 209 -12.39 5.78 -3.01
CA MET A 209 -11.43 5.46 -4.08
C MET A 209 -11.44 4.00 -4.51
N MET A 210 -11.58 3.07 -3.56
CA MET A 210 -11.57 1.63 -3.85
C MET A 210 -12.96 1.05 -4.12
N THR A 211 -14.04 1.85 -4.19
CA THR A 211 -15.39 1.30 -4.39
C THR A 211 -15.57 0.63 -5.76
N PRO A 212 -14.98 1.13 -6.88
CA PRO A 212 -15.03 0.41 -8.16
C PRO A 212 -14.30 -0.94 -8.12
N PHE A 213 -13.14 -0.99 -7.47
CA PHE A 213 -12.38 -2.22 -7.26
C PHE A 213 -13.18 -3.23 -6.41
N LEU A 214 -13.75 -2.76 -5.30
CA LEU A 214 -14.53 -3.60 -4.39
C LEU A 214 -15.74 -4.20 -5.09
N ASP A 215 -16.48 -3.39 -5.86
CA ASP A 215 -17.63 -3.84 -6.66
C ASP A 215 -17.24 -4.95 -7.65
N SER A 216 -16.12 -4.78 -8.34
CA SER A 216 -15.58 -5.78 -9.27
C SER A 216 -15.19 -7.08 -8.54
N LEU A 217 -14.50 -6.96 -7.41
CA LEU A 217 -14.06 -8.10 -6.61
C LEU A 217 -15.24 -8.91 -6.07
N VAL A 218 -16.24 -8.27 -5.46
CA VAL A 218 -17.38 -8.98 -4.88
C VAL A 218 -18.27 -9.59 -5.96
N LYS A 219 -18.36 -8.97 -7.15
CA LYS A 219 -19.03 -9.58 -8.31
C LYS A 219 -18.29 -10.80 -8.82
N LEU A 220 -16.95 -10.79 -8.83
CA LEU A 220 -16.15 -11.97 -9.16
C LEU A 220 -16.38 -13.09 -8.15
N LEU A 221 -16.32 -12.79 -6.85
CA LEU A 221 -16.59 -13.77 -5.79
C LEU A 221 -18.03 -14.30 -5.82
N ALA A 222 -19.00 -13.46 -6.20
CA ALA A 222 -20.40 -13.86 -6.33
C ALA A 222 -20.64 -14.82 -7.51
N LYS A 223 -19.77 -14.85 -8.52
CA LYS A 223 -19.83 -15.85 -9.59
C LYS A 223 -19.34 -17.22 -9.11
N GLY A 224 -18.31 -17.24 -8.26
CA GLY A 224 -17.72 -18.45 -7.68
C GLY A 224 -16.99 -19.34 -8.70
N PRO A 225 -16.16 -20.29 -8.23
CA PRO A 225 -15.61 -21.34 -9.09
C PRO A 225 -16.70 -22.39 -9.37
N GLY A 226 -17.28 -22.36 -10.57
CA GLY A 226 -18.05 -23.48 -11.13
C GLY A 226 -19.48 -23.74 -10.62
N VAL A 227 -20.04 -22.99 -9.66
CA VAL A 227 -21.44 -23.16 -9.21
C VAL A 227 -22.01 -21.82 -8.72
N ALA A 228 -23.29 -21.56 -9.01
CA ALA A 228 -24.04 -20.36 -8.59
C ALA A 228 -23.63 -19.88 -7.19
N GLY A 229 -22.98 -18.72 -7.11
CA GLY A 229 -22.34 -18.26 -5.88
C GLY A 229 -23.29 -18.18 -4.69
N SER A 230 -22.70 -18.15 -3.48
CA SER A 230 -23.50 -18.19 -2.26
C SER A 230 -24.43 -16.96 -2.13
N CYS A 231 -25.64 -17.17 -1.63
CA CYS A 231 -26.62 -16.11 -1.40
C CYS A 231 -26.08 -14.97 -0.51
N ALA A 232 -25.14 -15.25 0.39
CA ALA A 232 -24.50 -14.24 1.22
C ALA A 232 -23.62 -13.29 0.41
N VAL A 233 -22.75 -13.83 -0.45
CA VAL A 233 -21.86 -13.01 -1.31
C VAL A 233 -22.69 -12.22 -2.32
N GLY A 234 -23.75 -12.81 -2.88
CA GLY A 234 -24.66 -12.09 -3.77
C GLY A 234 -25.43 -10.95 -3.09
N ARG A 235 -25.73 -11.03 -1.78
CA ARG A 235 -26.29 -9.91 -1.02
C ARG A 235 -25.26 -8.81 -0.79
N TYR A 236 -24.03 -9.19 -0.46
CA TYR A 236 -22.94 -8.23 -0.25
C TYR A 236 -22.58 -7.49 -1.55
N ALA A 237 -22.55 -8.20 -2.69
CA ALA A 237 -22.34 -7.60 -3.99
C ALA A 237 -23.39 -6.53 -4.33
N ARG A 238 -24.67 -6.76 -4.00
CA ARG A 238 -25.73 -5.76 -4.14
C ARG A 238 -25.52 -4.56 -3.23
N PHE A 239 -25.18 -4.78 -1.96
CA PHE A 239 -24.88 -3.69 -1.03
C PHE A 239 -23.73 -2.79 -1.52
N VAL A 240 -22.66 -3.38 -2.06
CA VAL A 240 -21.53 -2.63 -2.62
C VAL A 240 -21.94 -1.89 -3.89
N ALA A 241 -22.73 -2.50 -4.77
CA ALA A 241 -23.25 -1.84 -5.97
C ALA A 241 -24.11 -0.61 -5.61
N ASP A 242 -25.04 -0.75 -4.66
CA ASP A 242 -25.87 0.37 -4.17
C ASP A 242 -25.01 1.49 -3.57
N ALA A 243 -23.91 1.15 -2.88
CA ALA A 243 -22.98 2.13 -2.32
C ALA A 243 -22.18 2.84 -3.42
N LEU A 244 -21.72 2.11 -4.44
CA LEU A 244 -21.03 2.68 -5.60
C LEU A 244 -21.95 3.63 -6.39
N GLU A 245 -23.21 3.27 -6.59
CA GLU A 245 -24.20 4.13 -7.24
C GLU A 245 -24.44 5.43 -6.46
N LYS A 246 -24.51 5.36 -5.13
CA LYS A 246 -24.64 6.54 -4.25
C LYS A 246 -23.43 7.48 -4.31
N ASN A 247 -22.23 6.95 -4.59
CA ASN A 247 -21.04 7.77 -4.79
C ASN A 247 -21.10 8.59 -6.09
N GLY A 248 -21.99 8.22 -7.01
CA GLY A 248 -22.19 8.90 -8.28
C GLY A 248 -21.10 8.57 -9.30
N ASP A 249 -20.87 9.50 -10.22
CA ASP A 249 -19.91 9.35 -11.30
C ASP A 249 -18.47 9.51 -10.77
N PHE A 250 -17.67 8.45 -10.90
CA PHE A 250 -16.31 8.41 -10.39
C PHE A 250 -15.36 9.40 -11.09
N ALA A 251 -15.56 9.65 -12.40
CA ALA A 251 -14.78 10.65 -13.12
C ALA A 251 -15.10 12.06 -12.64
N LYS A 252 -16.38 12.35 -12.34
CA LYS A 252 -16.79 13.61 -11.70
C LYS A 252 -16.27 13.73 -10.28
N LEU A 253 -16.31 12.66 -9.49
CA LEU A 253 -15.74 12.63 -8.14
C LEU A 253 -14.25 13.03 -8.16
N CYS A 254 -13.51 12.54 -9.15
CA CYS A 254 -12.10 12.87 -9.35
C CYS A 254 -11.84 14.21 -10.05
N ASN A 255 -12.87 14.91 -10.52
CA ASN A 255 -12.73 16.06 -11.42
C ASN A 255 -11.78 15.76 -12.60
N ALA A 256 -11.93 14.57 -13.20
CA ALA A 256 -11.11 14.13 -14.31
C ALA A 256 -11.53 14.86 -15.60
N THR A 257 -10.59 15.58 -16.22
CA THR A 257 -10.84 16.42 -17.41
C THR A 257 -10.18 15.88 -18.67
N ASP A 258 -9.37 14.82 -18.56
CA ASP A 258 -8.67 14.25 -19.70
C ASP A 258 -9.67 13.59 -20.67
N PRO A 259 -9.63 13.88 -21.99
CA PRO A 259 -10.54 13.28 -22.97
C PRO A 259 -10.49 11.76 -23.06
N ALA A 260 -9.37 11.13 -22.66
CA ALA A 260 -9.24 9.68 -22.61
C ALA A 260 -9.90 9.07 -21.36
N THR A 261 -10.37 9.87 -20.41
CA THR A 261 -11.09 9.38 -19.23
C THR A 261 -12.31 8.56 -19.64
N PRO A 262 -12.49 7.33 -19.11
CA PRO A 262 -13.62 6.50 -19.48
C PRO A 262 -14.94 7.10 -18.96
N LYS A 263 -16.00 7.01 -19.77
CA LYS A 263 -17.36 7.38 -19.36
C LYS A 263 -17.90 6.48 -18.24
N GLN A 264 -17.43 5.24 -18.19
CA GLN A 264 -17.77 4.26 -17.16
C GLN A 264 -16.49 3.60 -16.67
N VAL A 265 -16.20 3.78 -15.38
CA VAL A 265 -15.06 3.15 -14.71
C VAL A 265 -15.34 1.66 -14.52
N LYS A 266 -14.35 0.82 -14.87
CA LYS A 266 -14.48 -0.64 -14.82
C LYS A 266 -14.06 -1.27 -13.49
N GLY A 267 -13.29 -0.57 -12.65
CA GLY A 267 -12.92 -1.02 -11.31
C GLY A 267 -11.70 -1.94 -11.25
N ALA A 268 -11.90 -3.21 -11.64
CA ALA A 268 -10.82 -4.19 -11.65
C ALA A 268 -10.99 -5.20 -12.79
N SER A 269 -11.15 -4.69 -14.02
CA SER A 269 -11.37 -5.55 -15.19
C SER A 269 -10.15 -6.41 -15.52
N PHE A 270 -8.97 -6.01 -15.04
CA PHE A 270 -7.71 -6.74 -15.15
C PHE A 270 -7.71 -8.12 -14.47
N PHE A 271 -8.70 -8.46 -13.65
CA PHE A 271 -8.88 -9.82 -13.14
C PHE A 271 -9.37 -10.80 -14.22
N THR A 272 -10.04 -10.30 -15.26
CA THR A 272 -10.68 -11.14 -16.29
C THR A 272 -10.18 -10.87 -17.71
N ASP A 273 -9.48 -9.76 -17.93
CA ASP A 273 -8.90 -9.38 -19.21
C ASP A 273 -7.43 -8.97 -19.00
N LEU A 274 -6.51 -9.88 -19.34
CA LEU A 274 -5.06 -9.66 -19.27
C LEU A 274 -4.50 -8.96 -20.52
N GLY A 275 -5.33 -8.70 -21.54
CA GLY A 275 -4.92 -8.09 -22.81
C GLY A 275 -4.85 -6.56 -22.78
N GLN A 276 -5.04 -5.95 -21.60
CA GLN A 276 -5.09 -4.50 -21.46
C GLN A 276 -3.71 -3.87 -21.56
N ASP A 277 -3.63 -2.72 -22.22
CA ASP A 277 -2.40 -2.00 -22.56
C ASP A 277 -1.64 -1.43 -21.34
N HIS A 278 -2.31 -1.27 -20.19
CA HIS A 278 -1.70 -0.82 -18.94
C HIS A 278 -1.15 -1.96 -18.08
N LEU A 279 -1.25 -3.21 -18.55
CA LEU A 279 -0.79 -4.41 -17.86
C LEU A 279 0.55 -4.89 -18.41
N GLN A 280 1.40 -5.42 -17.53
CA GLN A 280 2.64 -6.09 -17.90
C GLN A 280 2.87 -7.31 -17.01
N ILE A 281 3.19 -8.45 -17.61
CA ILE A 281 3.60 -9.63 -16.84
C ILE A 281 5.08 -9.50 -16.46
N VAL A 282 5.36 -9.62 -15.18
CA VAL A 282 6.69 -9.67 -14.58
C VAL A 282 6.86 -11.05 -13.95
N LYS A 283 7.94 -11.76 -14.27
CA LYS A 283 8.21 -13.06 -13.66
C LYS A 283 8.68 -12.90 -12.20
N PRO A 284 8.29 -13.82 -11.30
CA PRO A 284 8.70 -13.83 -9.89
C PRO A 284 10.20 -13.67 -9.71
#